data_AF-A0A067N3D8-F1
#
_entry.id   AF-A0A067N3D8-F1
#
_cell.length_a   1.000
_cell.length_b   1.000
_cell.length_c   1.000
_cell.angle_alpha   90.00
_cell.angle_beta   90.00
_cell.angle_gamma   90.00
#
_symmetry.space_group_name_H-M   'P 1'
#
loop_
_entity.id
_entity.type
_entity.pdbx_description
1 polymer ?
#
loop_
_entity_poly.entity_id
_entity_poly.type
_entity_poly.pdbx_seq_one_letter_code
_entity_poly.pdbx_strand_id
1 'polypeptide(L)'
;KVNPGRPDYDLDNLPEFTQQEYWDVINQLESATTDKERKLVTEKYGIVRLPLLAAFRTFAWPNFFFSDPFHLLYENNMANFWDLWTSITGPDEIPHLSAARSALFGQHVTRAMATIPSSFTGPVRDPHLKRNTQYKMFEWKALCHWLTIPILIELEMPLAVIYNFARFVRIVKFAMEITGRTEDDLAMIRKEIVKFLHEFQEIYVGDDSTKASRMRLSMFHLLYIPDHIRWNGSYRIGSQGTLERHIGVLERKVRSRKEPFVNLANKIYEEQLVKNLLFYYPSLCMSPEPAK
;
A
#
# COMPACT_ATOMS: atom_id res chain seq x y z
N LYS A 1 28.34 2.51 15.94
CA LYS A 1 26.87 2.30 16.03
C LYS A 1 26.19 3.35 15.17
N VAL A 2 25.34 2.93 14.23
CA VAL A 2 24.45 3.86 13.52
C VAL A 2 23.42 4.37 14.53
N ASN A 3 23.23 5.69 14.60
CA ASN A 3 22.33 6.39 15.56
C ASN A 3 22.62 6.13 17.06
N PRO A 4 23.75 6.61 17.60
CA PRO A 4 24.04 6.52 19.03
C PRO A 4 22.97 7.24 19.85
N GLY A 5 22.52 6.61 20.94
CA GLY A 5 21.49 7.16 21.84
C GLY A 5 20.04 6.89 21.43
N ARG A 6 19.81 6.20 20.31
CA ARG A 6 18.46 5.70 19.98
C ARG A 6 18.07 4.59 20.97
N PRO A 7 16.88 4.65 21.59
CA PRO A 7 16.41 3.57 22.44
C PRO A 7 16.12 2.33 21.58
N ASP A 8 16.30 1.16 22.19
CA ASP A 8 15.85 -0.09 21.61
C ASP A 8 14.32 -0.14 21.71
N TYR A 9 13.67 -0.49 20.59
CA TYR A 9 12.23 -0.60 20.51
C TYR A 9 11.83 -2.08 20.48
N ASP A 10 10.88 -2.43 21.32
CA ASP A 10 10.19 -3.71 21.23
C ASP A 10 9.14 -3.64 20.10
N LEU A 11 9.31 -4.44 19.05
CA LEU A 11 8.39 -4.45 17.91
C LEU A 11 7.02 -5.06 18.28
N ASP A 12 6.94 -5.87 19.33
CA ASP A 12 5.69 -6.40 19.85
C ASP A 12 4.94 -5.36 20.71
N ASN A 13 5.65 -4.34 21.20
CA ASN A 13 5.10 -3.30 22.07
C ASN A 13 5.66 -1.90 21.71
N LEU A 14 5.34 -1.44 20.51
CA LEU A 14 5.69 -0.09 20.08
C LEU A 14 4.92 0.96 20.89
N PRO A 15 5.54 2.10 21.24
CA PRO A 15 4.83 3.18 21.90
C PRO A 15 3.71 3.71 21.00
N GLU A 16 2.50 3.79 21.55
CA GLU A 16 1.35 4.39 20.87
C GLU A 16 1.43 5.91 20.97
N PHE A 17 1.18 6.59 19.84
CA PHE A 17 1.08 8.06 19.81
C PHE A 17 -0.36 8.46 20.15
N THR A 18 -0.57 8.95 21.36
CA THR A 18 -1.90 9.20 21.92
C THR A 18 -2.55 10.46 21.36
N GLN A 19 -3.88 10.56 21.54
CA GLN A 19 -4.61 11.77 21.20
C GLN A 19 -4.09 13.01 21.94
N GLN A 20 -3.75 12.87 23.22
CA GLN A 20 -3.23 13.99 24.01
C GLN A 20 -1.89 14.47 23.45
N GLU A 21 -0.97 13.55 23.16
CA GLU A 21 0.33 13.90 22.55
C GLU A 21 0.15 14.58 21.19
N TYR A 22 -0.81 14.12 20.38
CA TYR A 22 -1.15 14.80 19.13
C TYR A 22 -1.55 16.25 19.36
N TRP A 23 -2.45 16.52 20.30
CA TRP A 23 -2.88 17.89 20.63
C TRP A 23 -1.75 18.73 21.22
N ASP A 24 -0.87 18.14 22.02
CA ASP A 24 0.31 18.83 22.55
C ASP A 24 1.27 19.25 21.43
N VAL A 25 1.41 18.44 20.38
CA VAL A 25 2.19 18.81 19.18
C VAL A 25 1.51 19.91 18.38
N ILE A 26 0.17 19.89 18.25
CA ILE A 26 -0.57 20.98 17.60
C ILE A 26 -0.37 22.29 18.36
N ASN A 27 -0.48 22.27 19.70
CA ASN A 27 -0.22 23.45 20.53
C ASN A 27 1.22 23.95 20.37
N GLN A 28 2.20 23.05 20.27
CA GLN A 28 3.60 23.43 19.97
C GLN A 28 3.71 24.14 18.61
N LEU A 29 3.06 23.63 17.56
CA LEU A 29 3.06 24.26 16.23
C LEU A 29 2.37 25.63 16.20
N GLU A 30 1.28 25.79 16.95
CA GLU A 30 0.57 27.07 17.08
C GLU A 30 1.38 28.10 17.88
N SER A 31 2.08 27.66 18.91
CA SER A 31 2.95 28.51 19.73
C SER A 31 4.27 28.90 19.07
N ALA A 32 4.70 28.15 18.05
CA ALA A 32 5.95 28.42 17.33
C ALA A 32 5.86 29.73 16.54
N THR A 33 6.76 30.66 16.86
CA THR A 33 6.78 32.03 16.32
C THR A 33 7.67 32.17 15.08
N THR A 34 8.54 31.18 14.83
CA THR A 34 9.44 31.16 13.68
C THR A 34 9.28 29.90 12.84
N ASP A 35 9.61 30.00 11.55
CA ASP A 35 9.62 28.84 10.64
C ASP A 35 10.62 27.76 11.08
N LYS A 36 11.72 28.16 11.75
CA LYS A 36 12.71 27.23 12.29
C LYS A 36 12.12 26.37 13.41
N GLU A 37 11.38 26.97 14.34
CA GLU A 37 10.70 26.24 15.41
C GLU A 37 9.65 25.27 14.85
N ARG A 38 8.82 25.75 13.92
CA ARG A 38 7.83 24.90 13.24
C ARG A 38 8.46 23.72 12.53
N LYS A 39 9.59 23.95 11.84
CA LYS A 39 10.35 22.90 11.16
C LYS A 39 10.88 21.86 12.14
N LEU A 40 11.44 22.28 13.28
CA LEU A 40 11.94 21.35 14.30
C LEU A 40 10.83 20.45 14.87
N VAL A 41 9.66 21.02 15.15
CA VAL A 41 8.50 20.23 15.61
C VAL A 41 8.02 19.27 14.52
N THR A 42 7.92 19.75 13.27
CA THR A 42 7.52 18.93 12.13
C THR A 42 8.49 17.78 11.87
N GLU A 43 9.80 18.01 11.92
CA GLU A 43 10.83 16.98 11.73
C GLU A 43 10.81 15.93 12.83
N LYS A 44 10.50 16.33 14.07
CA LYS A 44 10.44 15.41 15.21
C LYS A 44 9.22 14.49 15.16
N TYR A 45 8.04 15.02 14.83
CA TYR A 45 6.78 14.27 14.94
C TYR A 45 6.13 13.90 13.61
N GLY A 46 6.59 14.45 12.49
CA GLY A 46 5.95 14.29 11.17
C GLY A 46 4.59 14.99 11.04
N ILE A 47 4.19 15.81 12.02
CA ILE A 47 2.92 16.54 12.04
C ILE A 47 3.17 17.96 11.56
N VAL A 48 2.46 18.38 10.52
CA VAL A 48 2.68 19.67 9.83
C VAL A 48 1.67 20.74 10.25
N ARG A 49 0.43 20.35 10.55
CA ARG A 49 -0.67 21.25 10.93
C ARG A 49 -1.86 20.46 11.45
N LEU A 50 -2.79 21.17 12.10
CA LEU A 50 -4.12 20.65 12.39
C LEU A 50 -4.91 20.50 11.07
N PRO A 51 -5.35 19.30 10.71
CA PRO A 51 -6.19 19.10 9.53
C PRO A 51 -7.61 19.62 9.75
N LEU A 52 -8.27 20.08 8.68
CA LEU A 52 -9.64 20.63 8.74
C LEU A 52 -10.66 19.65 9.32
N LEU A 53 -10.42 18.34 9.15
CA LEU A 53 -11.29 17.31 9.72
C LEU A 53 -11.31 17.32 11.26
N ALA A 54 -10.31 17.92 11.92
CA ALA A 54 -10.27 18.01 13.38
C ALA A 54 -11.37 18.90 13.97
N ALA A 55 -12.03 19.72 13.14
CA ALA A 55 -13.22 20.46 13.54
C ALA A 55 -14.40 19.53 13.89
N PHE A 56 -14.41 18.30 13.38
CA PHE A 56 -15.45 17.32 13.67
C PHE A 56 -15.04 16.45 14.86
N ARG A 57 -15.80 16.55 15.95
CA ARG A 57 -15.61 15.75 17.18
C ARG A 57 -15.86 14.25 17.00
N THR A 58 -16.39 13.84 15.86
CA THR A 58 -16.68 12.44 15.52
C THR A 58 -15.43 11.65 15.12
N PHE A 59 -14.30 12.31 14.82
CA PHE A 59 -13.06 11.65 14.46
C PHE A 59 -12.12 11.57 15.67
N ALA A 60 -11.61 10.35 15.93
CA ALA A 60 -10.57 10.12 16.92
C ALA A 60 -9.19 10.37 16.31
N TRP A 61 -8.36 11.17 16.99
CA TRP A 61 -7.03 11.55 16.52
C TRP A 61 -5.95 10.80 17.32
N PRO A 62 -4.92 10.21 16.69
CA PRO A 62 -4.70 10.04 15.25
C PRO A 62 -5.41 8.79 14.65
N ASN A 63 -6.08 7.98 15.48
CA ASN A 63 -6.48 6.60 15.16
C ASN A 63 -7.43 6.45 13.95
N PHE A 64 -8.13 7.53 13.57
CA PHE A 64 -8.97 7.57 12.38
C PHE A 64 -8.18 7.57 11.06
N PHE A 65 -6.91 7.98 11.06
CA PHE A 65 -6.09 8.06 9.85
C PHE A 65 -5.40 6.72 9.61
N PHE A 66 -5.99 5.94 8.71
CA PHE A 66 -5.47 4.65 8.31
C PHE A 66 -4.40 4.80 7.22
N SER A 67 -3.44 3.88 7.20
CA SER A 67 -2.52 3.74 6.05
C SER A 67 -3.25 3.10 4.86
N ASP A 68 -3.14 3.69 3.66
CA ASP A 68 -3.78 3.12 2.48
C ASP A 68 -3.19 1.73 2.13
N PRO A 69 -4.01 0.66 2.14
CA PRO A 69 -3.54 -0.70 1.88
C PRO A 69 -2.98 -0.89 0.47
N PHE A 70 -3.44 -0.14 -0.52
CA PHE A 70 -3.03 -0.34 -1.92
C PHE A 70 -1.62 0.18 -2.17
N HIS A 71 -1.32 1.38 -1.69
CA HIS A 71 0.02 1.93 -1.72
C HIS A 71 0.94 1.15 -0.80
N LEU A 72 0.54 0.92 0.46
CA LEU A 72 1.41 0.24 1.42
C LEU A 72 1.80 -1.16 0.96
N LEU A 73 0.83 -2.02 0.65
CA LEU A 73 1.10 -3.43 0.39
C LEU A 73 1.63 -3.66 -1.02
N TYR A 74 1.11 -2.96 -2.02
CA TYR A 74 1.42 -3.25 -3.43
C TYR A 74 2.44 -2.27 -4.01
N GLU A 75 2.13 -0.98 -4.09
CA GLU A 75 3.01 -0.04 -4.79
C GLU A 75 4.33 0.23 -4.04
N ASN A 76 4.32 0.11 -2.71
CA ASN A 76 5.51 0.27 -1.89
C ASN A 76 6.21 -1.07 -1.65
N ASN A 77 5.58 -1.99 -0.93
CA ASN A 77 6.27 -3.20 -0.46
C ASN A 77 6.49 -4.25 -1.56
N MET A 78 5.48 -4.60 -2.37
CA MET A 78 5.68 -5.53 -3.49
C MET A 78 6.68 -4.97 -4.52
N ALA A 79 6.59 -3.67 -4.84
CA ALA A 79 7.57 -3.04 -5.72
C ALA A 79 8.99 -3.01 -5.12
N ASN A 80 9.12 -2.83 -3.79
CA ASN A 80 10.41 -2.90 -3.12
C ASN A 80 11.01 -4.30 -3.20
N PHE A 81 10.24 -5.37 -3.03
CA PHE A 81 10.72 -6.74 -3.24
C PHE A 81 11.29 -6.94 -4.64
N TRP A 82 10.57 -6.48 -5.66
CA TRP A 82 11.05 -6.52 -7.03
C TRP A 82 12.39 -5.80 -7.18
N ASP A 83 12.50 -4.55 -6.70
CA ASP A 83 13.75 -3.78 -6.75
C ASP A 83 14.90 -4.46 -6.01
N LEU A 84 14.60 -5.04 -4.84
CA LEU A 84 15.57 -5.76 -4.04
C LEU A 84 16.16 -6.90 -4.84
N TRP A 85 15.33 -7.73 -5.44
CA TRP A 85 15.79 -8.90 -6.19
C TRP A 85 16.53 -8.51 -7.47
N THR A 86 16.06 -7.51 -8.22
CA THR A 86 16.57 -7.28 -9.58
C THR A 86 17.62 -6.19 -9.71
N SER A 87 17.71 -5.26 -8.75
CA SER A 87 18.47 -4.02 -8.95
C SER A 87 19.27 -3.55 -7.74
N ILE A 88 18.86 -3.86 -6.51
CA ILE A 88 19.54 -3.41 -5.29
C ILE A 88 20.53 -4.46 -4.78
N THR A 89 20.20 -5.74 -4.90
CA THR A 89 21.08 -6.83 -4.45
C THR A 89 22.04 -7.22 -5.56
N GLY A 90 23.28 -7.57 -5.20
CA GLY A 90 24.32 -7.97 -6.14
C GLY A 90 24.43 -9.49 -6.33
N PRO A 91 25.16 -9.98 -7.36
CA PRO A 91 25.28 -11.41 -7.68
C PRO A 91 25.72 -12.33 -6.53
N ASP A 92 26.48 -11.80 -5.58
CA ASP A 92 26.98 -12.55 -4.42
C ASP A 92 25.98 -12.57 -3.25
N GLU A 93 24.83 -11.89 -3.38
CA GLU A 93 23.80 -11.83 -2.35
C GLU A 93 22.69 -12.85 -2.63
N ILE A 94 22.31 -13.59 -1.58
CA ILE A 94 21.25 -14.62 -1.61
C ILE A 94 19.95 -14.15 -2.31
N PRO A 95 19.40 -12.94 -2.04
CA PRO A 95 18.17 -12.48 -2.68
C PRO A 95 18.34 -12.00 -4.13
N HIS A 96 19.50 -12.12 -4.76
CA HIS A 96 19.71 -11.61 -6.11
C HIS A 96 19.07 -12.47 -7.20
N LEU A 97 18.26 -11.81 -8.02
CA LEU A 97 17.67 -12.34 -9.24
C LEU A 97 18.40 -11.73 -10.44
N SER A 98 19.25 -12.53 -11.09
CA SER A 98 20.03 -12.09 -12.25
C SER A 98 19.15 -11.55 -13.38
N ALA A 99 19.72 -10.72 -14.25
CA ALA A 99 19.00 -10.17 -15.40
C ALA A 99 18.30 -11.24 -16.24
N ALA A 100 18.98 -12.37 -16.51
CA ALA A 100 18.40 -13.50 -17.23
C ALA A 100 17.22 -14.15 -16.50
N ARG A 101 17.34 -14.39 -15.18
CA ARG A 101 16.25 -14.95 -14.37
C ARG A 101 15.08 -13.96 -14.22
N SER A 102 15.35 -12.67 -14.09
CA SER A 102 14.30 -11.64 -14.05
C SER A 102 13.54 -11.52 -15.38
N ALA A 103 14.22 -11.70 -16.52
CA ALA A 103 13.58 -11.77 -17.82
C ALA A 103 12.70 -13.03 -17.96
N LEU A 104 13.16 -14.18 -17.45
CA LEU A 104 12.35 -15.40 -17.38
C LEU A 104 11.11 -15.19 -16.49
N PHE A 105 11.26 -14.53 -15.34
CA PHE A 105 10.13 -14.13 -14.48
C PHE A 105 9.06 -13.40 -15.30
N GLY A 106 9.48 -12.39 -16.07
CA GLY A 106 8.61 -11.61 -16.96
C GLY A 106 7.87 -12.44 -18.01
N GLN A 107 8.57 -13.42 -18.60
CA GLN A 107 7.96 -14.36 -19.54
C GLN A 107 6.92 -15.25 -18.87
N HIS A 108 7.19 -15.75 -17.66
CA HIS A 108 6.21 -16.54 -16.90
C HIS A 108 4.97 -15.71 -16.54
N VAL A 109 5.12 -14.45 -16.14
CA VAL A 109 3.99 -13.53 -15.92
C VAL A 109 3.13 -13.42 -17.18
N THR A 110 3.75 -13.20 -18.33
CA THR A 110 3.04 -13.06 -19.61
C THR A 110 2.29 -14.34 -19.99
N ARG A 111 2.90 -15.51 -19.78
CA ARG A 111 2.26 -16.82 -20.05
C ARG A 111 1.10 -17.09 -19.10
N ALA A 112 1.23 -16.74 -17.83
CA ALA A 112 0.19 -16.96 -16.83
C ALA A 112 -1.07 -16.13 -17.09
N MET A 113 -0.99 -15.02 -17.83
CA MET A 113 -2.18 -14.22 -18.15
C MET A 113 -3.23 -14.98 -18.97
N ALA A 114 -2.85 -16.02 -19.71
CA ALA A 114 -3.79 -16.86 -20.43
C ALA A 114 -4.65 -17.74 -19.48
N THR A 115 -4.23 -17.91 -18.22
CA THR A 115 -4.90 -18.80 -17.25
C THR A 115 -5.66 -18.04 -16.15
N ILE A 116 -5.53 -16.71 -16.10
CA ILE A 116 -6.23 -15.87 -15.10
C ILE A 116 -7.50 -15.29 -15.73
N PRO A 117 -8.70 -15.58 -15.19
CA PRO A 117 -9.93 -14.99 -15.71
C PRO A 117 -9.91 -13.46 -15.59
N SER A 118 -10.40 -12.77 -16.61
CA SER A 118 -10.44 -11.30 -16.67
C SER A 118 -11.27 -10.64 -15.57
N SER A 119 -12.14 -11.40 -14.89
CA SER A 119 -12.88 -10.95 -13.71
C SER A 119 -11.99 -10.73 -12.47
N PHE A 120 -10.80 -11.33 -12.41
CA PHE A 120 -9.88 -11.22 -11.28
C PHE A 120 -8.93 -10.03 -11.41
N THR A 121 -8.41 -9.79 -12.61
CA THR A 121 -7.48 -8.70 -12.90
C THR A 121 -7.50 -8.30 -14.37
N GLY A 122 -7.13 -7.05 -14.65
CA GLY A 122 -6.71 -6.64 -15.99
C GLY A 122 -5.37 -7.27 -16.39
N PRO A 123 -4.89 -7.02 -17.63
CA PRO A 123 -3.63 -7.55 -18.13
C PRO A 123 -2.44 -7.18 -17.23
N VAL A 124 -1.75 -8.19 -16.69
CA VAL A 124 -0.52 -8.01 -15.90
C VAL A 124 0.66 -8.05 -16.85
N ARG A 125 1.37 -6.93 -16.97
CA ARG A 125 2.50 -6.82 -17.89
C ARG A 125 3.76 -7.42 -17.29
N ASP A 126 4.70 -7.78 -18.15
CA ASP A 126 6.05 -8.20 -17.75
C ASP A 126 6.73 -7.13 -16.85
N PRO A 127 7.00 -7.43 -15.56
CA PRO A 127 7.65 -6.47 -14.67
C PRO A 127 9.11 -6.18 -15.05
N HIS A 128 9.85 -7.10 -15.65
CA HIS A 128 11.22 -6.86 -16.13
C HIS A 128 11.24 -5.77 -17.20
N LEU A 129 10.27 -5.77 -18.10
CA LEU A 129 10.18 -4.76 -19.18
C LEU A 129 9.43 -3.48 -18.76
N LYS A 130 8.48 -3.57 -17.82
CA LYS A 130 7.49 -2.51 -17.58
C LYS A 130 7.56 -1.88 -16.20
N ARG A 131 8.43 -2.34 -15.31
CA ARG A 131 8.59 -1.76 -13.96
C ARG A 131 8.69 -0.23 -13.98
N ASN A 132 9.49 0.33 -14.88
CA ASN A 132 9.75 1.77 -14.98
C ASN A 132 8.72 2.54 -15.85
N THR A 133 7.59 1.92 -16.20
CA THR A 133 6.57 2.49 -17.11
C THR A 133 5.21 2.62 -16.43
N GLN A 134 5.21 3.17 -15.20
CA GLN A 134 4.01 3.27 -14.36
C GLN A 134 3.33 1.91 -14.20
N TYR A 135 4.04 0.97 -13.58
CA TYR A 135 3.49 -0.35 -13.26
C TYR A 135 2.37 -0.18 -12.25
N LYS A 136 1.16 -0.65 -12.60
CA LYS A 136 -0.07 -0.26 -11.90
C LYS A 136 -0.26 -1.12 -10.65
N MET A 137 -0.92 -0.55 -9.65
CA MET A 137 -1.30 -1.26 -8.43
C MET A 137 -1.93 -2.64 -8.66
N PHE A 138 -2.86 -2.79 -9.60
CA PHE A 138 -3.51 -4.09 -9.82
C PHE A 138 -2.55 -5.15 -10.36
N GLU A 139 -1.50 -4.74 -11.08
CA GLU A 139 -0.45 -5.63 -11.58
C GLU A 139 0.42 -6.07 -10.41
N TRP A 140 0.83 -5.13 -9.53
CA TRP A 140 1.53 -5.46 -8.28
C TRP A 140 0.72 -6.39 -7.38
N LYS A 141 -0.59 -6.16 -7.29
CA LYS A 141 -1.51 -7.03 -6.55
C LYS A 141 -1.52 -8.45 -7.14
N ALA A 142 -1.59 -8.59 -8.45
CA ALA A 142 -1.57 -9.91 -9.10
C ALA A 142 -0.24 -10.64 -8.89
N LEU A 143 0.89 -9.91 -8.97
CA LEU A 143 2.21 -10.45 -8.62
C LEU A 143 2.24 -10.93 -7.16
N CYS A 144 1.78 -10.09 -6.23
CA CYS A 144 1.78 -10.40 -4.80
C CYS A 144 0.94 -11.64 -4.46
N HIS A 145 -0.30 -11.74 -4.96
CA HIS A 145 -1.23 -12.78 -4.54
C HIS A 145 -1.09 -14.10 -5.31
N TRP A 146 -0.70 -14.07 -6.59
CA TRP A 146 -0.88 -15.23 -7.47
C TRP A 146 0.38 -15.69 -8.18
N LEU A 147 1.22 -14.76 -8.64
CA LEU A 147 2.26 -15.09 -9.62
C LEU A 147 3.64 -15.25 -9.00
N THR A 148 4.02 -14.44 -8.01
CA THR A 148 5.42 -14.38 -7.58
C THR A 148 5.91 -15.68 -6.95
N ILE A 149 5.19 -16.27 -5.97
CA ILE A 149 5.65 -17.50 -5.30
C ILE A 149 5.91 -18.66 -6.27
N PRO A 150 4.96 -19.08 -7.14
CA PRO A 150 5.22 -20.19 -8.06
C PRO A 150 6.35 -19.87 -9.06
N ILE A 151 6.46 -18.63 -9.50
CA ILE A 151 7.55 -18.23 -10.42
C ILE A 151 8.91 -18.26 -9.70
N LEU A 152 8.99 -17.81 -8.44
CA LEU A 152 10.25 -17.90 -7.68
C LEU A 152 10.68 -19.35 -7.44
N ILE A 153 9.72 -20.27 -7.25
CA ILE A 153 10.00 -21.72 -7.15
C ILE A 153 10.57 -22.23 -8.47
N GLU A 154 9.92 -21.92 -9.60
CA GLU A 154 10.37 -22.33 -10.95
C GLU A 154 11.77 -21.78 -11.29
N LEU A 155 12.10 -20.57 -10.82
CA LEU A 155 13.41 -19.95 -11.02
C LEU A 155 14.46 -20.40 -10.01
N GLU A 156 14.14 -21.39 -9.16
CA GLU A 156 15.02 -21.95 -8.14
C GLU A 156 15.59 -20.86 -7.21
N MET A 157 14.75 -19.91 -6.82
CA MET A 157 15.12 -18.90 -5.83
C MET A 157 15.39 -19.58 -4.48
N PRO A 158 16.37 -19.13 -3.68
CA PRO A 158 16.63 -19.73 -2.38
C PRO A 158 15.38 -19.76 -1.49
N LEU A 159 15.13 -20.90 -0.84
CA LEU A 159 13.92 -21.12 -0.04
C LEU A 159 13.72 -20.07 1.07
N ALA A 160 14.80 -19.55 1.64
CA ALA A 160 14.73 -18.46 2.63
C ALA A 160 14.03 -17.21 2.07
N VAL A 161 14.36 -16.84 0.82
CA VAL A 161 13.76 -15.69 0.12
C VAL A 161 12.29 -15.97 -0.17
N ILE A 162 11.98 -17.18 -0.66
CA ILE A 162 10.61 -17.60 -0.96
C ILE A 162 9.75 -17.60 0.31
N TYR A 163 10.25 -18.15 1.42
CA TYR A 163 9.51 -18.20 2.68
C TYR A 163 9.29 -16.83 3.30
N ASN A 164 10.30 -15.95 3.27
CA ASN A 164 10.14 -14.57 3.73
C ASN A 164 9.09 -13.82 2.90
N PHE A 165 9.11 -13.96 1.56
CA PHE A 165 8.09 -13.37 0.70
C PHE A 165 6.70 -14.01 0.92
N ALA A 166 6.61 -15.33 1.11
CA ALA A 166 5.36 -16.00 1.40
C ALA A 166 4.75 -15.55 2.74
N ARG A 167 5.59 -15.24 3.74
CA ARG A 167 5.19 -14.63 5.01
C ARG A 167 4.59 -13.24 4.79
N PHE A 168 5.23 -12.42 3.96
CA PHE A 168 4.65 -11.14 3.51
C PHE A 168 3.29 -11.32 2.84
N VAL A 169 3.15 -12.27 1.89
CA VAL A 169 1.87 -12.56 1.24
C VAL A 169 0.80 -13.00 2.23
N ARG A 170 1.16 -13.76 3.27
CA ARG A 170 0.24 -14.13 4.36
C ARG A 170 -0.26 -12.90 5.12
N ILE A 171 0.64 -11.96 5.43
CA ILE A 171 0.29 -10.68 6.08
C ILE A 171 -0.66 -9.88 5.20
N VAL A 172 -0.36 -9.75 3.91
CA VAL A 172 -1.21 -9.07 2.93
C VAL A 172 -2.59 -9.73 2.86
N LYS A 173 -2.66 -11.07 2.79
CA LYS A 173 -3.93 -11.80 2.75
C LYS A 173 -4.76 -11.54 3.99
N PHE A 174 -4.16 -11.65 5.18
CA PHE A 174 -4.84 -11.38 6.45
C PHE A 174 -5.46 -9.98 6.48
N ALA A 175 -4.67 -8.97 6.08
CA ALA A 175 -5.07 -7.57 6.07
C ALA A 175 -6.17 -7.27 5.03
N MET A 176 -6.14 -7.95 3.87
CA MET A 176 -7.03 -7.66 2.74
C MET A 176 -8.35 -8.45 2.76
N GLU A 177 -8.49 -9.41 3.66
CA GLU A 177 -9.69 -10.22 3.81
C GLU A 177 -10.80 -9.42 4.52
N ILE A 178 -12.02 -9.49 3.99
CA ILE A 178 -13.18 -8.78 4.54
C ILE A 178 -13.85 -9.71 5.55
N THR A 179 -13.21 -9.90 6.69
CA THR A 179 -13.69 -10.75 7.78
C THR A 179 -13.35 -10.11 9.12
N GLY A 180 -14.24 -10.27 10.11
CA GLY A 180 -13.98 -9.81 11.47
C GLY A 180 -12.75 -10.50 12.06
N ARG A 181 -11.95 -9.75 12.83
CA ARG A 181 -10.75 -10.26 13.52
C ARG A 181 -10.94 -10.14 15.03
N THR A 182 -10.56 -11.17 15.75
CA THR A 182 -10.49 -11.19 17.21
C THR A 182 -9.19 -10.58 17.70
N GLU A 183 -9.09 -10.22 18.99
CA GLU A 183 -7.80 -9.76 19.56
C GLU A 183 -6.70 -10.82 19.44
N ASP A 184 -7.05 -12.10 19.53
CA ASP A 184 -6.10 -13.21 19.31
C ASP A 184 -5.58 -13.24 17.86
N ASP A 185 -6.45 -12.99 16.88
CA ASP A 185 -6.03 -12.83 15.48
C ASP A 185 -5.07 -11.66 15.31
N LEU A 186 -5.33 -10.53 15.98
CA LEU A 186 -4.48 -9.33 15.94
C LEU A 186 -3.11 -9.57 16.60
N ALA A 187 -3.08 -10.26 17.74
CA ALA A 187 -1.85 -10.66 18.40
C ALA A 187 -1.05 -11.66 17.56
N MET A 188 -1.73 -12.61 16.91
CA MET A 188 -1.10 -13.57 16.01
C MET A 188 -0.47 -12.89 14.80
N ILE A 189 -1.20 -11.98 14.14
CA ILE A 189 -0.65 -11.31 12.95
C ILE A 189 0.50 -10.35 13.31
N ARG A 190 0.48 -9.74 14.49
CA ARG A 190 1.61 -8.92 14.99
C ARG A 190 2.89 -9.75 15.06
N LYS A 191 2.83 -10.92 15.69
CA LYS A 191 3.98 -11.86 15.76
C LYS A 191 4.44 -12.29 14.38
N GLU A 192 3.52 -12.53 13.45
CA GLU A 192 3.85 -12.89 12.07
C GLU A 192 4.62 -11.76 11.35
N ILE A 193 4.23 -10.49 11.56
CA ILE A 193 4.89 -9.30 11.02
C ILE A 193 6.28 -9.11 11.66
N VAL A 194 6.40 -9.23 12.98
CA VAL A 194 7.69 -9.11 13.68
C VAL A 194 8.67 -10.16 13.16
N LYS A 195 8.23 -11.42 13.06
CA LYS A 195 9.04 -12.49 12.48
C LYS A 195 9.42 -12.22 11.03
N PHE A 196 8.49 -11.70 10.23
CA PHE A 196 8.77 -11.29 8.84
C PHE A 196 9.88 -10.23 8.77
N LEU A 197 9.85 -9.22 9.64
CA LEU A 197 10.85 -8.15 9.67
C LEU A 197 12.23 -8.64 10.10
N HIS A 198 12.29 -9.56 11.08
CA HIS A 198 13.56 -10.19 11.48
C HIS A 198 14.17 -11.02 10.35
N GLU A 199 13.38 -11.93 9.76
CA GLU A 199 13.82 -12.73 8.60
C GLU A 199 14.24 -11.83 7.42
N PHE A 200 13.51 -10.73 7.20
CA PHE A 200 13.85 -9.77 6.17
C PHE A 200 15.19 -9.08 6.47
N GLN A 201 15.41 -8.65 7.72
CA GLN A 201 16.68 -8.06 8.12
C GLN A 201 17.84 -9.02 7.87
N GLU A 202 17.71 -10.29 8.28
CA GLU A 202 18.72 -11.33 8.07
C GLU A 202 19.06 -11.53 6.59
N ILE A 203 18.04 -11.62 5.72
CA ILE A 203 18.23 -11.92 4.30
C ILE A 203 18.75 -10.73 3.50
N TYR A 204 18.21 -9.53 3.76
CA TYR A 204 18.40 -8.38 2.87
C TYR A 204 19.38 -7.33 3.43
N VAL A 205 19.63 -7.32 4.75
CA VAL A 205 20.53 -6.36 5.42
C VAL A 205 21.75 -7.06 6.01
N GLY A 206 21.55 -8.18 6.73
CA GLY A 206 22.59 -8.85 7.52
C GLY A 206 23.16 -7.94 8.60
N ASP A 207 24.43 -8.15 8.94
CA ASP A 207 25.18 -7.32 9.91
C ASP A 207 25.75 -6.04 9.30
N ASP A 208 25.37 -5.70 8.06
CA ASP A 208 25.88 -4.54 7.35
C ASP A 208 24.92 -3.34 7.46
N SER A 209 25.24 -2.45 8.38
CA SER A 209 24.44 -1.24 8.63
C SER A 209 24.36 -0.28 7.43
N THR A 210 25.23 -0.39 6.42
CA THR A 210 25.14 0.42 5.19
C THR A 210 23.94 0.03 4.34
N LYS A 211 23.41 -1.19 4.53
CA LYS A 211 22.24 -1.74 3.83
C LYS A 211 20.92 -1.42 4.53
N ALA A 212 20.92 -0.68 5.64
CA ALA A 212 19.73 -0.38 6.42
C ALA A 212 18.60 0.30 5.61
N SER A 213 18.94 1.04 4.56
CA SER A 213 17.98 1.67 3.64
C SER A 213 17.09 0.68 2.87
N ARG A 214 17.48 -0.60 2.79
CA ARG A 214 16.67 -1.69 2.20
C ARG A 214 15.41 -1.99 3.00
N MET A 215 15.45 -1.78 4.32
CA MET A 215 14.28 -1.81 5.20
C MET A 215 13.55 -0.46 5.16
N ARG A 216 12.72 -0.28 4.14
CA ARG A 216 11.96 0.97 3.96
C ARG A 216 10.96 1.19 5.09
N LEU A 217 10.60 2.45 5.34
CA LEU A 217 9.56 2.82 6.31
C LEU A 217 8.23 2.09 6.05
N SER A 218 7.89 1.84 4.77
CA SER A 218 6.71 1.06 4.38
C SER A 218 6.68 -0.37 4.95
N MET A 219 7.82 -0.97 5.25
CA MET A 219 7.88 -2.31 5.87
C MET A 219 7.55 -2.21 7.36
N PHE A 220 8.09 -1.21 8.05
CA PHE A 220 7.75 -0.96 9.46
C PHE A 220 6.30 -0.54 9.64
N HIS A 221 5.70 0.13 8.64
CA HIS A 221 4.27 0.45 8.65
C HIS A 221 3.37 -0.79 8.70
N LEU A 222 3.86 -1.98 8.34
CA LEU A 222 3.10 -3.23 8.49
C LEU A 222 2.76 -3.51 9.96
N LEU A 223 3.59 -3.07 10.91
CA LEU A 223 3.38 -3.27 12.37
C LEU A 223 2.10 -2.61 12.90
N TYR A 224 1.57 -1.62 12.17
CA TYR A 224 0.34 -0.90 12.54
C TYR A 224 -0.91 -1.49 11.88
N ILE A 225 -0.78 -2.49 10.99
CA ILE A 225 -1.96 -3.18 10.41
C ILE A 225 -2.90 -3.72 11.49
N PRO A 226 -2.42 -4.42 12.55
CA PRO A 226 -3.31 -4.92 13.59
C PRO A 226 -4.05 -3.78 14.32
N ASP A 227 -3.37 -2.66 14.57
CA ASP A 227 -3.95 -1.52 15.28
C ASP A 227 -4.99 -0.80 14.41
N HIS A 228 -4.70 -0.61 13.12
CA HIS A 228 -5.68 -0.10 12.18
C HIS A 228 -6.92 -0.98 12.10
N ILE A 229 -6.76 -2.31 12.14
CA ILE A 229 -7.89 -3.23 12.17
C ILE A 229 -8.69 -3.08 13.46
N ARG A 230 -8.01 -2.99 14.61
CA ARG A 230 -8.64 -2.76 15.92
C ARG A 230 -9.49 -1.48 15.93
N TRP A 231 -8.94 -0.39 15.41
CA TRP A 231 -9.59 0.92 15.45
C TRP A 231 -10.69 1.10 14.39
N ASN A 232 -10.49 0.58 13.19
CA ASN A 232 -11.32 0.90 12.02
C ASN A 232 -12.03 -0.31 11.40
N GLY A 233 -11.80 -1.52 11.91
CA GLY A 233 -12.35 -2.75 11.36
C GLY A 233 -11.55 -3.25 10.15
N SER A 234 -12.16 -3.33 8.97
CA SER A 234 -11.48 -3.92 7.81
C SER A 234 -10.40 -3.00 7.24
N TYR A 235 -9.13 -3.45 7.26
CA TYR A 235 -8.01 -2.70 6.68
C TYR A 235 -8.21 -2.42 5.18
N ARG A 236 -8.81 -3.37 4.44
CA ARG A 236 -9.15 -3.19 3.02
C ARG A 236 -10.13 -2.05 2.76
N ILE A 237 -11.13 -1.87 3.63
CA ILE A 237 -12.18 -0.83 3.45
C ILE A 237 -11.59 0.57 3.61
N GLY A 238 -10.48 0.70 4.36
CA GLY A 238 -9.71 1.94 4.40
C GLY A 238 -9.32 2.44 3.01
N SER A 239 -9.12 1.58 2.00
CA SER A 239 -8.50 2.02 0.75
C SER A 239 -9.04 3.31 0.12
N GLN A 240 -8.11 4.20 -0.25
CA GLN A 240 -8.33 5.42 -1.01
C GLN A 240 -8.60 5.15 -2.49
N GLY A 241 -8.35 3.93 -2.98
CA GLY A 241 -8.44 3.61 -4.42
C GLY A 241 -9.83 3.81 -5.03
N THR A 242 -10.91 3.69 -4.24
CA THR A 242 -12.27 4.02 -4.70
C THR A 242 -12.42 5.53 -4.91
N LEU A 243 -11.92 6.34 -3.97
CA LEU A 243 -11.96 7.79 -4.04
C LEU A 243 -11.07 8.30 -5.18
N GLU A 244 -9.85 7.79 -5.32
CA GLU A 244 -8.93 8.15 -6.42
C GLU A 244 -9.53 7.84 -7.78
N ARG A 245 -10.13 6.65 -7.93
CA ARG A 245 -10.83 6.29 -9.17
C ARG A 245 -11.98 7.25 -9.45
N HIS A 246 -12.74 7.61 -8.43
CA HIS A 246 -13.85 8.56 -8.57
C HIS A 246 -13.34 9.94 -8.98
N ILE A 247 -12.32 10.47 -8.32
CA ILE A 247 -11.68 11.75 -8.66
C ILE A 247 -11.18 11.72 -10.11
N GLY A 248 -10.46 10.67 -10.53
CA GLY A 248 -10.00 10.56 -11.91
C GLY A 248 -11.14 10.50 -12.94
N VAL A 249 -12.31 9.95 -12.59
CA VAL A 249 -13.52 10.02 -13.42
C VAL A 249 -14.04 11.45 -13.52
N LEU A 250 -14.07 12.19 -12.40
CA LEU A 250 -14.51 13.59 -12.37
C LEU A 250 -13.56 14.49 -13.16
N GLU A 251 -12.24 14.33 -13.01
CA GLU A 251 -11.24 15.11 -13.74
C GLU A 251 -11.40 15.00 -15.26
N ARG A 252 -11.61 13.77 -15.78
CA ARG A 252 -11.86 13.56 -17.22
C ARG A 252 -13.14 14.21 -17.73
N LYS A 253 -14.08 14.53 -16.84
CA LYS A 253 -15.35 15.18 -17.19
C LYS A 253 -15.26 16.69 -17.21
N VAL A 254 -14.30 17.30 -16.53
CA VAL A 254 -14.06 18.74 -16.57
C VAL A 254 -13.59 19.12 -17.96
N ARG A 255 -14.50 19.62 -18.80
CA ARG A 255 -14.19 20.05 -20.18
C ARG A 255 -14.14 21.57 -20.33
N SER A 256 -14.79 22.32 -19.42
CA SER A 256 -14.76 23.78 -19.41
C SER A 256 -13.69 24.29 -18.47
N ARG A 257 -12.79 25.15 -18.98
CA ARG A 257 -11.82 25.90 -18.16
C ARG A 257 -12.40 27.19 -17.57
N LYS A 258 -13.51 27.70 -18.13
CA LYS A 258 -14.14 28.96 -17.71
C LYS A 258 -15.07 28.76 -16.50
N GLU A 259 -15.87 27.70 -16.53
CA GLU A 259 -16.81 27.36 -15.44
C GLU A 259 -16.75 25.86 -15.13
N PRO A 260 -15.61 25.38 -14.57
CA PRO A 260 -15.36 23.96 -14.37
C PRO A 260 -16.37 23.31 -13.41
N PHE A 261 -16.77 24.02 -12.36
CA PHE A 261 -17.67 23.49 -11.33
C PHE A 261 -19.12 23.33 -11.83
N VAL A 262 -19.65 24.32 -12.55
CA VAL A 262 -21.01 24.26 -13.12
C VAL A 262 -21.09 23.14 -14.16
N ASN A 263 -20.09 23.04 -15.04
CA ASN A 263 -20.02 21.98 -16.04
C ASN A 263 -19.95 20.59 -15.39
N LEU A 264 -19.15 20.44 -14.33
CA LEU A 264 -19.03 19.17 -13.61
C LEU A 264 -20.34 18.80 -12.90
N ALA A 265 -20.98 19.76 -12.22
CA ALA A 265 -22.24 19.56 -11.53
C ALA A 265 -23.35 19.08 -12.49
N ASN A 266 -23.51 19.74 -13.64
CA ASN A 266 -24.49 19.34 -14.65
C ASN A 266 -24.25 17.93 -15.16
N LYS A 267 -22.98 17.56 -15.44
CA LYS A 267 -22.65 16.20 -15.89
C LYS A 267 -22.92 15.13 -14.83
N ILE A 268 -22.61 15.41 -13.56
CA ILE A 268 -22.92 14.49 -12.47
C ILE A 268 -24.44 14.30 -12.37
N TYR A 269 -25.20 15.39 -12.45
CA TYR A 269 -26.66 15.38 -12.41
C TYR A 269 -27.27 14.58 -13.57
N GLU A 270 -26.85 14.86 -14.81
CA GLU A 270 -27.29 14.14 -16.01
C GLU A 270 -26.99 12.63 -15.94
N GLU A 271 -25.79 12.25 -15.52
CA GLU A 271 -25.46 10.83 -15.35
C GLU A 271 -26.30 10.15 -14.28
N GLN A 272 -26.58 10.85 -13.17
CA GLN A 272 -27.39 10.27 -12.11
C GLN A 272 -28.85 10.16 -12.52
N LEU A 273 -29.37 11.10 -13.31
CA LEU A 273 -30.69 10.99 -13.94
C LEU A 273 -30.77 9.75 -14.84
N VAL A 274 -29.78 9.54 -15.71
CA VAL A 274 -29.73 8.35 -16.58
C VAL A 274 -29.67 7.07 -15.75
N LYS A 275 -28.82 7.00 -14.73
CA LYS A 275 -28.75 5.83 -13.83
C LYS A 275 -30.08 5.54 -13.14
N ASN A 276 -30.72 6.57 -12.60
CA ASN A 276 -32.03 6.43 -11.96
C ASN A 276 -33.08 5.95 -12.98
N LEU A 277 -33.10 6.53 -14.19
CA LEU A 277 -33.99 6.11 -15.27
C LEU A 277 -33.80 4.63 -15.63
N LEU A 278 -32.55 4.18 -15.79
CA LEU A 278 -32.22 2.78 -16.08
C LEU A 278 -32.55 1.84 -14.91
N PHE A 279 -32.49 2.32 -13.67
CA PHE A 279 -32.91 1.56 -12.50
C PHE A 279 -34.43 1.33 -12.49
N TYR A 280 -35.22 2.36 -12.80
CA TYR A 280 -36.68 2.25 -12.91
C TYR A 280 -37.14 1.50 -14.18
N TYR A 281 -36.40 1.66 -15.28
CA TYR A 281 -36.71 1.08 -16.58
C TYR A 281 -35.50 0.34 -17.17
N PRO A 282 -35.17 -0.87 -16.66
CA PRO A 282 -34.03 -1.64 -17.14
C PRO A 282 -34.09 -1.97 -18.63
N SER A 283 -35.28 -1.99 -19.23
CA SER A 283 -35.50 -2.22 -20.67
C SER A 283 -34.89 -1.14 -21.57
N LEU A 284 -34.57 0.04 -21.02
CA LEU A 284 -33.89 1.13 -21.75
C LEU A 284 -32.36 0.92 -21.79
N CYS A 285 -31.83 -0.06 -21.06
CA CYS A 285 -30.42 -0.37 -21.10
C CYS A 285 -30.09 -1.03 -22.45
N MET A 286 -29.49 -0.28 -23.37
CA MET A 286 -29.01 -0.87 -24.61
C MET A 286 -27.93 -1.90 -24.28
N SER A 287 -28.06 -3.13 -24.79
CA SER A 287 -26.99 -4.13 -24.71
C SER A 287 -25.71 -3.51 -25.26
N PRO A 288 -24.56 -3.64 -24.56
CA PRO A 288 -23.32 -3.13 -25.10
C PRO A 288 -23.08 -3.78 -26.47
N GLU A 289 -22.79 -2.97 -27.49
CA GLU A 289 -22.31 -3.50 -28.76
C GLU A 289 -21.12 -4.43 -28.47
N PRO A 290 -21.07 -5.63 -29.06
CA PRO A 290 -19.92 -6.50 -28.88
C PRO A 290 -18.67 -5.72 -29.29
N ALA A 291 -17.72 -5.58 -28.36
CA ALA A 291 -16.48 -4.89 -28.61
C ALA A 291 -15.78 -5.52 -29.82
N LYS A 292 -15.48 -4.70 -30.83
CA LYS A 292 -14.62 -5.06 -31.96
C LYS A 292 -13.18 -5.22 -31.50
#